data_AF-A0A3P6DHK1-F1
#
_entry.id   AF-A0A3P6DHK1-F1
#
_cell.length_a   1.000
_cell.length_b   1.000
_cell.length_c   1.000
_cell.angle_alpha   90.00
_cell.angle_beta   90.00
_cell.angle_gamma   90.00
#
_symmetry.space_group_name_H-M   'P 1'
#
loop_
_entity.id
_entity.type
_entity.pdbx_description
1 polymer ?
#
loop_
_entity_poly.entity_id
_entity_poly.type
_entity_poly.pdbx_seq_one_letter_code
_entity_poly.pdbx_strand_id
1 'polypeptide(L)'
;MTRINIRYLLVGFLPISLFLVLSLNLMLKNYLCCPLLTKLYPAWHFTSNHLSDEDGRIILIWKDPLKLHVVHQSWQSLTCLITIPNKEPFYYTAVYASNLVADRSDLWTELIHLHSSLDLENKVWFVGGDFNQIQHHSEHSSPSVSSNDYQMYLLQDCLTQLGLFDLRFTGPSHTWTNNQPDDPIAKKLDRLLVNSTAVAAYPHALSSFLPPDISDHTPCLLDLAYHLPTAGTHPYKFQNYLTKHPNFSVIILEAWTRTGSLCSSLADLCWKLKLIKTDLKTLNRENYSKIQERVSDTYSLLQHVQVQALQSPSPQTYQEERDLHQKWTFLCQIQECFFQTEVENQLAKRGRPEYNLLPQNLSSSSKL
;
A
#
# COMPACT_ATOMS: atom_id res chain seq x y z
N MET A 1 12.27 2.02 39.71
CA MET A 1 11.99 3.13 38.78
C MET A 1 10.99 2.64 37.76
N THR A 2 9.74 3.11 37.83
CA THR A 2 8.73 2.87 36.81
C THR A 2 9.21 3.56 35.53
N ARG A 3 9.68 2.79 34.54
CA ARG A 3 10.03 3.33 33.22
C ARG A 3 8.74 3.86 32.59
N ILE A 4 8.68 5.16 32.28
CA ILE A 4 7.59 5.75 31.51
C ILE A 4 7.89 5.45 30.04
N ASN A 5 7.22 4.44 29.47
CA ASN A 5 7.31 4.14 28.05
C ASN A 5 6.27 4.97 27.30
N ILE A 6 6.70 6.05 26.64
CA ILE A 6 5.82 6.84 25.77
C ILE A 6 5.91 6.25 24.36
N ARG A 7 4.81 5.74 23.82
CA ARG A 7 4.76 5.20 22.45
C ARG A 7 3.89 6.09 21.59
N TYR A 8 4.39 6.42 20.41
CA TYR A 8 3.73 7.33 19.49
C TYR A 8 3.39 6.55 18.22
N LEU A 9 2.16 6.62 17.75
CA LEU A 9 1.84 6.46 16.34
C LEU A 9 1.20 7.79 15.96
N LEU A 10 1.88 8.54 15.11
CA LEU A 10 1.45 9.81 14.58
C LEU A 10 0.70 9.51 13.29
N VAL A 11 -0.60 9.74 13.18
CA VAL A 11 -1.24 9.80 11.86
C VAL A 11 -1.30 11.26 11.48
N GLY A 12 -0.55 11.69 10.47
CA GLY A 12 -0.38 13.09 10.06
C GLY A 12 -1.03 13.40 8.70
N PHE A 13 -1.70 14.54 8.65
CA PHE A 13 -2.28 15.11 7.42
C PHE A 13 -1.82 16.56 7.32
N LEU A 14 -1.12 16.90 6.24
CA LEU A 14 -0.94 18.29 5.85
C LEU A 14 -1.92 18.57 4.69
N PRO A 15 -2.84 19.55 4.78
CA PRO A 15 -2.97 20.63 5.78
C PRO A 15 -4.06 20.42 6.86
N ILE A 16 -4.69 19.23 6.95
CA ILE A 16 -5.81 18.96 7.88
C ILE A 16 -5.35 18.01 8.99
N SER A 17 -4.55 18.48 9.93
CA SER A 17 -3.80 17.65 10.87
C SER A 17 -4.70 16.76 11.76
N LEU A 18 -4.78 15.47 11.43
CA LEU A 18 -4.86 14.45 12.47
C LEU A 18 -3.48 14.39 13.14
N PHE A 19 -3.44 14.15 14.44
CA PHE A 19 -2.32 13.54 15.13
C PHE A 19 -2.96 12.47 16.00
N LEU A 20 -2.82 11.18 15.71
CA LEU A 20 -3.55 10.16 16.49
C LEU A 20 -2.75 8.88 16.67
N VAL A 21 -2.44 8.65 17.95
CA VAL A 21 -2.17 7.43 18.74
C VAL A 21 -1.03 7.74 19.70
N LEU A 22 -1.40 8.19 20.90
CA LEU A 22 -0.52 8.05 22.05
C LEU A 22 -0.89 6.70 22.66
N SER A 23 -0.13 5.65 22.35
CA SER A 23 -0.08 4.52 23.28
C SER A 23 0.84 4.95 24.42
N LEU A 24 0.26 5.76 25.31
CA LEU A 24 0.90 6.13 26.55
C LEU A 24 0.86 4.90 27.44
N ASN A 25 2.02 4.28 27.69
CA ASN A 25 2.19 3.37 28.82
C ASN A 25 2.34 4.18 30.12
N LEU A 26 1.51 5.22 30.24
CA LEU A 26 1.33 6.02 31.43
C LEU A 26 0.06 5.43 32.02
N MET A 27 0.21 4.68 33.12
CA MET A 27 -0.89 4.18 33.97
C MET A 27 -1.68 5.39 34.51
N LEU A 28 -2.38 6.09 33.64
CA LEU A 28 -3.20 7.24 33.92
C LEU A 28 -4.57 6.67 34.22
N LYS A 29 -4.77 6.27 35.47
CA LYS A 29 -6.10 5.93 35.99
C LYS A 29 -7.11 6.96 35.46
N ASN A 30 -8.27 6.49 35.02
CA ASN A 30 -9.30 7.26 34.31
C ASN A 30 -9.51 8.70 34.84
N TYR A 31 -9.49 8.90 36.17
CA TYR A 31 -9.65 10.21 36.81
C TYR A 31 -8.50 11.22 36.62
N LEU A 32 -7.27 10.79 36.31
CA LEU A 32 -6.10 11.64 36.05
C LEU A 32 -5.91 11.96 34.56
N CYS A 33 -6.47 11.13 33.68
CA CYS A 33 -6.25 11.24 32.23
C CYS A 33 -6.85 12.52 31.64
N CYS A 34 -8.13 12.80 31.94
CA CYS A 34 -8.86 13.94 31.38
C CYS A 34 -8.25 15.31 31.75
N PRO A 35 -7.91 15.61 33.03
CA PRO A 35 -7.27 16.89 33.37
C PRO A 35 -5.88 17.08 32.77
N LEU A 36 -5.09 16.00 32.67
CA LEU A 36 -3.73 16.05 32.15
C LEU A 36 -3.71 16.30 30.64
N LEU A 37 -4.53 15.57 29.86
CA LEU A 37 -4.63 15.77 28.42
C LEU A 37 -5.16 17.15 28.06
N THR A 38 -6.16 17.64 28.80
CA THR A 38 -6.72 18.99 28.59
C THR A 38 -5.67 20.08 28.83
N LYS A 39 -4.75 19.87 29.78
CA LYS A 39 -3.66 20.80 30.09
C LYS A 39 -2.53 20.74 29.05
N LEU A 40 -2.16 19.54 28.59
CA LEU A 40 -1.07 19.34 27.64
C LEU A 40 -1.46 19.71 26.20
N TYR A 41 -2.72 19.46 25.82
CA TYR A 41 -3.23 19.66 24.47
C TYR A 41 -4.53 20.48 24.49
N PRO A 42 -4.46 21.80 24.74
CA PRO A 42 -5.64 22.65 24.72
C PRO A 42 -6.31 22.65 23.34
N ALA A 43 -7.64 22.54 23.31
CA ALA A 43 -8.47 22.46 22.10
C ALA A 43 -8.31 21.16 21.27
N TRP A 44 -7.75 20.11 21.86
CA TRP A 44 -7.79 18.76 21.33
C TRP A 44 -8.91 17.96 21.97
N HIS A 45 -9.52 17.10 21.17
CA HIS A 45 -10.45 16.08 21.63
C HIS A 45 -9.67 14.80 21.94
N PHE A 46 -10.22 13.93 22.78
CA PHE A 46 -9.60 12.65 23.09
C PHE A 46 -10.63 11.57 23.42
N THR A 47 -10.22 10.32 23.27
CA THR A 47 -10.93 9.13 23.72
C THR A 47 -9.91 8.07 24.15
N SER A 48 -10.35 7.07 24.89
CA SER A 48 -9.51 5.94 25.28
C SER A 48 -10.33 4.66 25.41
N ASN A 49 -9.66 3.54 25.65
CA ASN A 49 -10.31 2.25 25.93
C ASN A 49 -10.68 2.04 27.41
N HIS A 50 -10.81 3.13 28.20
CA HIS A 50 -11.02 3.06 29.66
C HIS A 50 -12.31 2.34 30.09
N LEU A 51 -13.28 2.20 29.19
CA LEU A 51 -14.52 1.46 29.47
C LEU A 51 -14.32 -0.06 29.40
N SER A 52 -13.23 -0.52 28.78
CA SER A 52 -12.87 -1.94 28.65
C SER A 52 -11.58 -2.31 29.39
N ASP A 53 -10.82 -1.33 29.88
CA ASP A 53 -9.56 -1.51 30.61
C ASP A 53 -9.37 -0.39 31.65
N GLU A 54 -9.19 -0.73 32.92
CA GLU A 54 -9.04 0.27 33.98
C GLU A 54 -7.76 1.12 33.82
N ASP A 55 -6.73 0.56 33.18
CA ASP A 55 -5.45 1.23 32.93
C ASP A 55 -5.50 2.18 31.71
N GLY A 56 -6.49 2.04 30.83
CA GLY A 56 -6.71 2.91 29.67
C GLY A 56 -5.51 3.05 28.74
N ARG A 57 -4.88 1.93 28.39
CA ARG A 57 -3.57 1.87 27.70
C ARG A 57 -3.57 2.41 26.27
N ILE A 58 -4.75 2.62 25.67
CA ILE A 58 -4.91 3.16 24.33
C ILE A 58 -5.60 4.51 24.42
N ILE A 59 -4.90 5.57 23.99
CA ILE A 59 -5.44 6.93 23.95
C ILE A 59 -5.34 7.48 22.52
N LEU A 60 -6.47 7.97 22.05
CA LEU A 60 -6.59 8.65 20.76
C LEU A 60 -6.90 10.12 21.02
N ILE A 61 -6.09 11.01 20.47
CA ILE A 61 -6.27 12.47 20.56
C ILE A 61 -6.50 13.00 19.15
N TRP A 62 -7.36 13.99 18.93
CA TRP A 62 -7.55 14.59 17.61
C TRP A 62 -7.94 16.05 17.70
N LYS A 63 -7.97 16.73 16.55
CA LYS A 63 -8.40 18.12 16.44
C LYS A 63 -9.43 18.28 15.33
N ASP A 64 -10.29 19.29 15.47
CA ASP A 64 -11.16 19.71 14.39
C ASP A 64 -10.34 20.04 13.11
N PRO A 65 -10.90 19.75 11.92
CA PRO A 65 -12.29 19.36 11.68
C PRO A 65 -12.53 17.84 11.69
N LEU A 66 -11.56 17.02 12.09
CA LEU A 66 -11.74 15.58 12.17
C LEU A 66 -12.75 15.22 13.26
N LYS A 67 -13.62 14.27 12.95
CA LYS A 67 -14.54 13.65 13.91
C LYS A 67 -14.20 12.18 14.06
N LEU A 68 -14.25 11.70 15.29
CA LEU A 68 -13.97 10.31 15.65
C LEU A 68 -15.16 9.75 16.41
N HIS A 69 -15.64 8.60 15.99
CA HIS A 69 -16.69 7.84 16.68
C HIS A 69 -16.16 6.45 17.06
N VAL A 70 -16.13 6.13 18.35
CA VAL A 70 -15.73 4.80 18.82
C VAL A 70 -16.79 3.78 18.43
N VAL A 71 -16.39 2.73 17.72
CA VAL A 71 -17.28 1.66 17.24
C VAL A 71 -17.12 0.41 18.11
N HIS A 72 -15.89 0.12 18.51
CA HIS A 72 -15.58 -1.02 19.37
C HIS A 72 -14.36 -0.71 20.24
N GLN A 73 -14.30 -1.30 21.43
CA GLN A 73 -13.16 -1.19 22.34
C GLN A 73 -12.99 -2.45 23.17
N SER A 74 -11.75 -2.85 23.35
CA SER A 74 -11.32 -3.89 24.27
C SER A 74 -10.09 -3.40 25.03
N TRP A 75 -9.58 -4.23 25.91
CA TRP A 75 -8.34 -3.92 26.62
C TRP A 75 -7.09 -4.02 25.72
N GLN A 76 -7.20 -4.63 24.53
CA GLN A 76 -6.11 -4.75 23.55
C GLN A 76 -6.32 -3.93 22.27
N SER A 77 -7.52 -3.41 22.01
CA SER A 77 -7.81 -2.63 20.81
C SER A 77 -8.83 -1.50 21.01
N LEU A 78 -8.77 -0.48 20.16
CA LEU A 78 -9.78 0.58 20.08
C LEU A 78 -10.06 0.90 18.61
N THR A 79 -11.25 0.53 18.15
CA THR A 79 -11.69 0.72 16.76
C THR A 79 -12.65 1.90 16.65
N CYS A 80 -12.35 2.79 15.72
CA CYS A 80 -13.08 4.04 15.52
C CYS A 80 -13.39 4.26 14.04
N LEU A 81 -14.54 4.89 13.78
CA LEU A 81 -14.86 5.48 12.49
C LEU A 81 -14.38 6.93 12.48
N ILE A 82 -13.47 7.23 11.55
CA ILE A 82 -12.89 8.56 11.38
C ILE A 82 -13.57 9.24 10.20
N THR A 83 -14.06 10.46 10.42
CA THR A 83 -14.67 11.32 9.40
C THR A 83 -13.88 12.61 9.26
N ILE A 84 -13.47 12.91 8.03
CA ILE A 84 -12.77 14.15 7.68
C ILE A 84 -13.62 14.86 6.62
N PRO A 85 -13.82 16.19 6.70
CA PRO A 85 -14.59 16.89 5.69
C PRO A 85 -14.04 16.64 4.28
N ASN A 86 -14.95 16.43 3.33
CA ASN A 86 -14.64 16.17 1.91
C ASN A 86 -13.79 14.91 1.66
N LYS A 87 -13.85 13.92 2.56
CA LYS A 87 -13.23 12.60 2.40
C LYS A 87 -14.23 11.53 2.80
N GLU A 88 -14.10 10.36 2.17
CA GLU A 88 -14.82 9.17 2.61
C GLU A 88 -14.40 8.80 4.04
N PRO A 89 -15.35 8.45 4.92
CA PRO A 89 -15.04 7.93 6.24
C PRO A 89 -14.23 6.64 6.14
N PHE A 90 -13.35 6.42 7.13
CA PHE A 90 -12.57 5.19 7.20
C PHE A 90 -12.47 4.67 8.63
N TYR A 91 -12.25 3.36 8.75
CA TYR A 91 -12.03 2.72 10.02
C TYR A 91 -10.55 2.78 10.41
N TYR A 92 -10.32 3.04 11.68
CA TYR A 92 -9.01 2.98 12.28
C TYR A 92 -9.07 2.15 13.55
N THR A 93 -8.22 1.13 13.66
CA THR A 93 -8.07 0.30 14.84
C THR A 93 -6.70 0.53 15.46
N ALA A 94 -6.67 1.12 16.65
CA ALA A 94 -5.47 1.17 17.48
C ALA A 94 -5.29 -0.15 18.22
N VAL A 95 -4.07 -0.69 18.22
CA VAL A 95 -3.73 -1.96 18.85
C VAL A 95 -2.68 -1.78 19.93
N TYR A 96 -2.90 -2.41 21.08
CA TYR A 96 -1.92 -2.64 22.12
C TYR A 96 -2.08 -4.08 22.61
N ALA A 97 -1.45 -5.01 21.91
CA ALA A 97 -1.58 -6.44 22.20
C ALA A 97 -0.89 -6.81 23.51
N SER A 98 -1.38 -7.86 24.18
CA SER A 98 -0.80 -8.35 25.43
C SER A 98 0.63 -8.85 25.24
N ASN A 99 1.45 -8.63 26.28
CA ASN A 99 2.76 -9.28 26.36
C ASN A 99 2.63 -10.80 26.56
N LEU A 100 1.52 -11.25 27.14
CA LEU A 100 1.23 -12.66 27.38
C LEU A 100 0.67 -13.32 26.11
N VAL A 101 1.31 -14.41 25.70
CA VAL A 101 0.95 -15.19 24.51
C VAL A 101 -0.51 -15.66 24.55
N ALA A 102 -0.96 -16.16 25.71
CA ALA A 102 -2.30 -16.72 25.88
C ALA A 102 -3.40 -15.67 25.67
N ASP A 103 -3.13 -14.40 25.99
CA ASP A 103 -4.12 -13.34 25.85
C ASP A 103 -4.12 -12.73 24.45
N ARG A 104 -3.00 -12.78 23.72
CA ARG A 104 -2.92 -12.24 22.36
C ARG A 104 -3.84 -12.96 21.38
N SER A 105 -4.12 -14.25 21.59
CA SER A 105 -5.05 -14.98 20.73
C SER A 105 -6.45 -14.37 20.73
N ASP A 106 -6.88 -13.80 21.85
CA ASP A 106 -8.19 -13.16 21.97
C ASP A 106 -8.28 -11.93 21.06
N LEU A 107 -7.18 -11.17 20.93
CA LEU A 107 -7.11 -10.04 19.99
C LEU A 107 -7.23 -10.52 18.53
N TRP A 108 -6.59 -11.62 18.16
CA TRP A 108 -6.68 -12.15 16.79
C TRP A 108 -8.11 -12.56 16.44
N THR A 109 -8.77 -13.27 17.34
CA THR A 109 -10.19 -13.66 17.20
C THR A 109 -11.10 -12.45 17.17
N GLU A 110 -10.87 -11.45 18.03
CA GLU A 110 -11.62 -10.19 18.05
C GLU A 110 -11.53 -9.44 16.72
N LEU A 111 -10.32 -9.29 16.15
CA LEU A 111 -10.14 -8.60 14.88
C LEU A 111 -10.88 -9.30 13.73
N ILE A 112 -10.92 -10.64 13.71
CA ILE A 112 -11.67 -11.43 12.71
C ILE A 112 -13.18 -11.21 12.86
N HIS A 113 -13.68 -11.16 14.09
CA HIS A 113 -15.08 -10.84 14.35
C HIS A 113 -15.43 -9.40 13.97
N LEU A 114 -14.55 -8.43 14.26
CA LEU A 114 -14.73 -7.04 13.85
C LEU A 114 -14.74 -6.88 12.33
N HIS A 115 -13.82 -7.56 11.64
CA HIS A 115 -13.77 -7.57 10.19
C HIS A 115 -15.09 -8.02 9.57
N SER A 116 -15.66 -9.11 10.10
CA SER A 116 -16.93 -9.66 9.60
C SER A 116 -18.14 -8.80 9.98
N SER A 117 -18.19 -8.30 11.23
CA SER A 117 -19.36 -7.55 11.73
C SER A 117 -19.48 -6.13 11.16
N LEU A 118 -18.35 -5.51 10.82
CA LEU A 118 -18.30 -4.15 10.25
C LEU A 118 -18.09 -4.14 8.74
N ASP A 119 -18.07 -5.30 8.08
CA ASP A 119 -17.82 -5.45 6.64
C ASP A 119 -16.52 -4.74 6.20
N LEU A 120 -15.44 -4.95 6.97
CA LEU A 120 -14.18 -4.23 6.77
C LEU A 120 -13.44 -4.63 5.49
N GLU A 121 -13.81 -5.75 4.87
CA GLU A 121 -13.33 -6.14 3.54
C GLU A 121 -13.62 -5.04 2.50
N ASN A 122 -14.81 -4.47 2.56
CA ASN A 122 -15.31 -3.48 1.60
C ASN A 122 -15.18 -2.02 2.08
N LYS A 123 -14.50 -1.78 3.20
CA LYS A 123 -14.30 -0.45 3.78
C LYS A 123 -12.83 -0.10 3.87
N VAL A 124 -12.50 1.18 3.83
CA VAL A 124 -11.13 1.63 4.10
C VAL A 124 -10.82 1.33 5.56
N TRP A 125 -9.79 0.51 5.79
CA TRP A 125 -9.39 0.12 7.14
C TRP A 125 -7.87 0.23 7.33
N PHE A 126 -7.50 0.96 8.38
CA PHE A 126 -6.13 1.08 8.87
C PHE A 126 -6.05 0.47 10.26
N VAL A 127 -5.04 -0.36 10.50
CA VAL A 127 -4.79 -0.96 11.83
C VAL A 127 -3.37 -0.60 12.24
N GLY A 128 -3.19 0.04 13.39
CA GLY A 128 -1.87 0.46 13.81
C GLY A 128 -1.63 0.34 15.30
N GLY A 129 -0.40 0.04 15.68
CA GLY A 129 0.00 -0.05 17.08
C GLY A 129 0.97 -1.18 17.34
N ASP A 130 1.11 -1.56 18.61
CA ASP A 130 2.04 -2.60 19.07
C ASP A 130 1.35 -3.97 19.12
N PHE A 131 1.80 -4.88 18.27
CA PHE A 131 1.27 -6.24 18.19
C PHE A 131 1.97 -7.21 19.16
N ASN A 132 3.05 -6.79 19.82
CA ASN A 132 3.90 -7.61 20.71
C ASN A 132 4.30 -8.97 20.11
N GLN A 133 4.28 -9.08 18.78
CA GLN A 133 4.57 -10.29 18.03
C GLN A 133 5.16 -9.94 16.66
N ILE A 134 6.27 -10.60 16.32
CA ILE A 134 6.85 -10.52 14.98
C ILE A 134 6.13 -11.49 14.04
N GLN A 135 6.06 -11.15 12.76
CA GLN A 135 5.53 -12.03 11.71
C GLN A 135 6.59 -12.98 11.18
N HIS A 136 7.85 -12.58 11.15
CA HIS A 136 8.92 -13.40 10.58
C HIS A 136 10.18 -13.35 11.43
N HIS A 137 10.95 -14.44 11.49
CA HIS A 137 12.17 -14.50 12.29
C HIS A 137 13.18 -13.39 11.92
N SER A 138 13.17 -12.93 10.66
CA SER A 138 14.03 -11.83 10.17
C SER A 138 13.66 -10.45 10.73
N GLU A 139 12.52 -10.34 11.40
CA GLU A 139 12.11 -9.14 12.13
C GLU A 139 12.63 -9.16 13.59
N HIS A 140 13.50 -10.11 13.92
CA HIS A 140 14.27 -10.16 15.16
C HIS A 140 15.76 -10.00 14.84
N SER A 141 16.46 -9.15 15.60
CA SER A 141 17.89 -8.91 15.41
C SER A 141 18.81 -10.04 15.85
N SER A 142 18.29 -11.05 16.56
CA SER A 142 19.12 -12.09 17.17
C SER A 142 19.35 -13.22 16.17
N PRO A 143 20.61 -13.61 15.89
CA PRO A 143 20.90 -14.74 15.01
C PRO A 143 20.37 -16.08 15.53
N SER A 144 20.07 -16.19 16.82
CA SER A 144 19.48 -17.40 17.40
C SER A 144 18.04 -17.64 16.95
N VAL A 145 17.35 -16.60 16.48
CA VAL A 145 15.99 -16.67 15.95
C VAL A 145 16.07 -16.86 14.44
N SER A 146 16.25 -18.11 14.02
CA SER A 146 16.55 -18.50 12.64
C SER A 146 15.39 -19.16 11.90
N SER A 147 14.22 -19.32 12.55
CA SER A 147 13.03 -19.92 11.96
C SER A 147 11.76 -19.33 12.57
N ASN A 148 10.65 -19.43 11.83
CA ASN A 148 9.35 -18.97 12.32
C ASN A 148 8.78 -19.93 13.34
N ASP A 149 8.33 -19.40 14.47
CA ASP A 149 7.65 -20.17 15.50
C ASP A 149 6.12 -20.19 15.30
N TYR A 150 5.44 -20.96 16.14
CA TYR A 150 3.97 -21.09 16.11
C TYR A 150 3.25 -19.73 16.29
N GLN A 151 3.78 -18.82 17.11
CA GLN A 151 3.15 -17.51 17.37
C GLN A 151 3.27 -16.58 16.16
N MET A 152 4.37 -16.68 15.42
CA MET A 152 4.53 -15.99 14.14
C MET A 152 3.48 -16.46 13.13
N TYR A 153 3.23 -17.78 13.05
CA TYR A 153 2.21 -18.32 12.16
C TYR A 153 0.79 -17.90 12.55
N LEU A 154 0.46 -17.83 13.84
CA LEU A 154 -0.86 -17.34 14.28
C LEU A 154 -1.12 -15.90 13.84
N LEU A 155 -0.12 -15.01 13.97
CA LEU A 155 -0.25 -13.64 13.48
C LEU A 155 -0.38 -13.61 11.94
N GLN A 156 0.47 -14.35 11.22
CA GLN A 156 0.39 -14.42 9.75
C GLN A 156 -0.98 -14.90 9.26
N ASP A 157 -1.53 -15.94 9.90
CA ASP A 157 -2.85 -16.50 9.57
C ASP A 157 -3.96 -15.49 9.83
N CYS A 158 -3.94 -14.82 11.00
CA CYS A 158 -4.87 -13.75 11.32
C CYS A 158 -4.83 -12.63 10.26
N LEU A 159 -3.65 -12.12 9.93
CA LEU A 159 -3.52 -11.04 8.94
C LEU A 159 -3.96 -11.47 7.54
N THR A 160 -3.70 -12.73 7.18
CA THR A 160 -4.16 -13.31 5.90
C THR A 160 -5.68 -13.38 5.84
N GLN A 161 -6.33 -13.86 6.90
CA GLN A 161 -7.80 -13.90 6.98
C GLN A 161 -8.43 -12.51 6.93
N LEU A 162 -7.76 -11.50 7.50
CA LEU A 162 -8.21 -10.11 7.51
C LEU A 162 -7.90 -9.35 6.20
N GLY A 163 -7.14 -9.96 5.27
CA GLY A 163 -6.65 -9.27 4.08
C GLY A 163 -5.75 -8.07 4.39
N LEU A 164 -5.09 -8.08 5.55
CA LEU A 164 -4.24 -6.98 6.04
C LEU A 164 -2.76 -7.25 5.75
N PHE A 165 -2.05 -6.20 5.36
CA PHE A 165 -0.60 -6.24 5.15
C PHE A 165 0.03 -4.92 5.56
N ASP A 166 1.33 -4.93 5.84
CA ASP A 166 2.08 -3.72 6.18
C ASP A 166 1.95 -2.67 5.08
N LEU A 167 1.52 -1.46 5.45
CA LEU A 167 1.61 -0.30 4.57
C LEU A 167 3.09 -0.07 4.24
N ARG A 168 3.37 0.32 2.99
CA ARG A 168 4.73 0.71 2.60
C ARG A 168 5.27 1.76 3.58
N PHE A 169 6.52 1.57 4.02
CA PHE A 169 7.12 2.43 5.02
C PHE A 169 8.54 2.89 4.71
N THR A 170 8.95 3.97 5.36
CA THR A 170 10.34 4.43 5.47
C THR A 170 10.80 4.41 6.93
N GLY A 171 12.09 4.51 7.17
CA GLY A 171 12.67 4.47 8.53
C GLY A 171 13.26 3.10 8.89
N PRO A 172 13.51 2.84 10.19
CA PRO A 172 14.10 1.59 10.66
C PRO A 172 13.19 0.39 10.40
N SER A 173 13.80 -0.77 10.14
CA SER A 173 13.09 -2.04 9.95
C SER A 173 12.64 -2.69 11.26
N HIS A 174 13.22 -2.29 12.38
CA HIS A 174 12.83 -2.71 13.73
C HIS A 174 12.24 -1.51 14.47
N THR A 175 11.25 -1.76 15.30
CA THR A 175 10.44 -0.72 15.95
C THR A 175 10.52 -0.76 17.46
N TRP A 176 11.15 -1.78 18.04
CA TRP A 176 11.40 -1.90 19.48
C TRP A 176 12.83 -2.32 19.77
N THR A 177 13.39 -1.89 20.91
CA THR A 177 14.66 -2.39 21.45
C THR A 177 14.59 -2.69 22.96
N ASN A 178 15.35 -3.69 23.42
CA ASN A 178 15.50 -3.96 24.85
C ASN A 178 16.30 -2.88 25.61
N ASN A 179 16.91 -1.91 24.90
CA ASN A 179 17.74 -0.85 25.47
C ASN A 179 18.87 -1.40 26.38
N GLN A 180 19.46 -2.54 26.01
CA GLN A 180 20.62 -3.12 26.71
C GLN A 180 21.86 -2.97 25.82
N PRO A 181 22.82 -2.09 26.18
CA PRO A 181 24.04 -1.89 25.39
C PRO A 181 24.90 -3.15 25.29
N ASP A 182 24.93 -3.98 26.34
CA ASP A 182 25.79 -5.17 26.42
C ASP A 182 25.23 -6.37 25.64
N ASP A 183 23.92 -6.43 25.42
CA ASP A 183 23.23 -7.47 24.65
C ASP A 183 22.01 -6.89 23.90
N PRO A 184 22.26 -6.13 22.82
CA PRO A 184 21.21 -5.37 22.15
C PRO A 184 20.29 -6.28 21.34
N ILE A 185 18.99 -6.22 21.65
CA ILE A 185 17.93 -6.88 20.90
C ILE A 185 17.02 -5.82 20.30
N ALA A 186 16.69 -5.98 19.02
CA ALA A 186 15.69 -5.19 18.32
C ALA A 186 14.65 -6.09 17.62
N LYS A 187 13.39 -5.64 17.60
CA LYS A 187 12.24 -6.38 17.02
C LYS A 187 11.32 -5.43 16.25
N LYS A 188 10.58 -5.93 15.25
CA LYS A 188 9.46 -5.19 14.62
C LYS A 188 8.13 -5.57 15.27
N LEU A 189 7.77 -4.85 16.34
CA LEU A 189 6.55 -5.09 17.12
C LEU A 189 5.42 -4.14 16.71
N ASP A 190 5.75 -2.88 16.48
CA ASP A 190 4.81 -1.89 15.97
C ASP A 190 4.58 -2.03 14.46
N ARG A 191 3.31 -1.97 14.04
CA ARG A 191 2.91 -2.03 12.63
C ARG A 191 1.89 -0.97 12.29
N LEU A 192 1.84 -0.65 11.00
CA LEU A 192 0.70 0.02 10.39
C LEU A 192 0.26 -0.81 9.18
N LEU A 193 -0.88 -1.46 9.34
CA LEU A 193 -1.47 -2.39 8.40
C LEU A 193 -2.63 -1.74 7.65
N VAL A 194 -2.83 -2.17 6.42
CA VAL A 194 -3.90 -1.72 5.53
C VAL A 194 -4.51 -2.88 4.77
N ASN A 195 -5.78 -2.75 4.39
CA ASN A 195 -6.41 -3.63 3.43
C ASN A 195 -6.30 -3.08 1.99
N SER A 196 -6.71 -3.89 1.01
CA SER A 196 -6.72 -3.51 -0.41
C SER A 196 -7.56 -2.27 -0.70
N THR A 197 -8.71 -2.13 -0.03
CA THR A 197 -9.62 -0.99 -0.13
C THR A 197 -8.93 0.31 0.30
N ALA A 198 -8.16 0.29 1.39
CA ALA A 198 -7.38 1.45 1.84
C ALA A 198 -6.27 1.84 0.85
N VAL A 199 -5.57 0.87 0.25
CA VAL A 199 -4.57 1.13 -0.80
C VAL A 199 -5.20 1.75 -2.05
N ALA A 200 -6.39 1.30 -2.43
CA ALA A 200 -7.12 1.86 -3.57
C ALA A 200 -7.59 3.30 -3.30
N ALA A 201 -8.07 3.60 -2.10
CA ALA A 201 -8.53 4.93 -1.70
C ALA A 201 -7.37 5.92 -1.48
N TYR A 202 -6.24 5.44 -0.94
CA TYR A 202 -5.06 6.24 -0.62
C TYR A 202 -3.80 5.64 -1.27
N PRO A 203 -3.68 5.69 -2.62
CA PRO A 203 -2.54 5.12 -3.33
C PRO A 203 -1.22 5.83 -2.97
N HIS A 204 -1.30 7.05 -2.44
CA HIS A 204 -0.18 7.85 -1.98
C HIS A 204 0.12 7.69 -0.48
N ALA A 205 -0.59 6.83 0.26
CA ALA A 205 -0.32 6.62 1.68
C ALA A 205 1.08 6.04 1.96
N LEU A 206 1.78 6.55 2.97
CA LEU A 206 3.11 6.11 3.40
C LEU A 206 3.17 6.12 4.93
N SER A 207 3.77 5.09 5.52
CA SER A 207 4.21 5.13 6.92
C SER A 207 5.68 5.55 7.03
N SER A 208 6.04 6.30 8.06
CA SER A 208 7.42 6.68 8.35
C SER A 208 7.73 6.38 9.81
N PHE A 209 8.54 5.36 10.06
CA PHE A 209 9.04 5.08 11.40
C PHE A 209 10.14 6.09 11.74
N LEU A 210 9.92 6.88 12.79
CA LEU A 210 10.79 7.96 13.22
C LEU A 210 11.81 7.45 14.26
N PRO A 211 12.89 8.20 14.54
CA PRO A 211 13.78 7.89 15.65
C PRO A 211 13.02 7.76 16.98
N PRO A 212 13.39 6.80 17.86
CA PRO A 212 12.65 6.49 19.09
C PRO A 212 12.79 7.54 20.20
N ASP A 213 13.71 8.50 20.07
CA ASP A 213 14.08 9.47 21.10
C ASP A 213 14.33 8.81 22.48
N ILE A 214 13.43 9.00 23.45
CA ILE A 214 13.53 8.46 24.81
C ILE A 214 12.80 7.12 25.02
N SER A 215 12.09 6.65 24.00
CA SER A 215 11.28 5.44 24.05
C SER A 215 12.11 4.21 23.69
N ASP A 216 11.68 3.04 24.15
CA ASP A 216 12.11 1.76 23.60
C ASP A 216 11.42 1.43 22.26
N HIS A 217 10.40 2.20 21.86
CA HIS A 217 9.68 2.06 20.59
C HIS A 217 9.92 3.22 19.62
N THR A 218 9.81 2.95 18.32
CA THR A 218 9.88 3.97 17.27
C THR A 218 8.49 4.52 16.96
N PRO A 219 8.32 5.86 16.88
CA PRO A 219 7.08 6.43 16.43
C PRO A 219 6.77 6.02 15.00
N CYS A 220 5.53 5.72 14.64
CA CYS A 220 5.15 5.54 13.25
C CYS A 220 4.33 6.75 12.76
N LEU A 221 4.68 7.35 11.62
CA LEU A 221 3.95 8.46 11.02
C LEU A 221 3.16 8.00 9.79
N LEU A 222 1.83 8.02 9.78
CA LEU A 222 1.01 7.77 8.59
C LEU A 222 0.73 9.08 7.85
N ASP A 223 1.21 9.20 6.62
CA ASP A 223 0.85 10.27 5.67
C ASP A 223 -0.06 9.69 4.59
N LEU A 224 -1.31 10.14 4.49
CA LEU A 224 -2.28 9.65 3.49
C LEU A 224 -2.07 10.20 2.07
N ALA A 225 -1.27 11.24 1.91
CA ALA A 225 -1.09 11.95 0.64
C ALA A 225 0.39 12.25 0.37
N TYR A 226 1.27 11.26 0.60
CA TYR A 226 2.69 11.43 0.40
C TYR A 226 3.02 11.72 -1.07
N HIS A 227 3.49 12.94 -1.32
CA HIS A 227 3.94 13.35 -2.64
C HIS A 227 5.37 12.90 -2.87
N LEU A 228 5.57 12.07 -3.89
CA LEU A 228 6.92 11.76 -4.37
C LEU A 228 7.57 13.05 -4.89
N PRO A 229 8.89 13.25 -4.68
CA PRO A 229 9.60 14.40 -5.22
C PRO A 229 9.34 14.58 -6.72
N THR A 230 8.92 15.80 -7.11
CA THR A 230 8.66 16.15 -8.52
C THR A 230 9.95 16.16 -9.35
N ALA A 231 11.11 16.33 -8.69
CA ALA A 231 12.42 16.26 -9.29
C ALA A 231 13.14 14.96 -8.87
N GLY A 232 13.59 14.18 -9.85
CA GLY A 232 14.28 12.91 -9.63
C GLY A 232 13.91 11.86 -10.67
N THR A 233 14.47 10.65 -10.53
CA THR A 233 14.08 9.52 -11.37
C THR A 233 12.73 8.99 -10.89
N HIS A 234 11.69 9.15 -11.70
CA HIS A 234 10.39 8.53 -11.39
C HIS A 234 10.55 7.01 -11.23
N PRO A 235 9.79 6.39 -10.30
CA PRO A 235 9.71 4.95 -10.21
C PRO A 235 9.39 4.37 -11.59
N TYR A 236 10.08 3.29 -11.95
CA TYR A 236 9.79 2.61 -13.20
C TYR A 236 8.40 2.00 -13.12
N LYS A 237 7.52 2.41 -14.02
CA LYS A 237 6.23 1.77 -14.23
C LYS A 237 6.37 0.73 -15.33
N PHE A 238 6.03 -0.51 -15.02
CA PHE A 238 5.89 -1.53 -16.04
C PHE A 238 4.75 -1.16 -16.98
N GLN A 239 4.99 -1.30 -18.27
CA GLN A 239 4.03 -0.96 -19.30
C GLN A 239 3.41 -2.25 -19.83
N ASN A 240 2.12 -2.46 -19.58
CA ASN A 240 1.44 -3.72 -19.87
C ASN A 240 1.55 -4.15 -21.34
N TYR A 241 1.61 -3.19 -22.27
CA TYR A 241 1.76 -3.49 -23.70
C TYR A 241 3.11 -4.15 -24.04
N LEU A 242 4.12 -4.11 -23.17
CA LEU A 242 5.39 -4.82 -23.39
C LEU A 242 5.21 -6.32 -23.47
N THR A 243 4.18 -6.88 -22.81
CA THR A 243 3.87 -8.31 -22.86
C THR A 243 3.44 -8.77 -24.26
N LYS A 244 2.99 -7.84 -25.11
CA LYS A 244 2.60 -8.12 -26.50
C LYS A 244 3.80 -8.24 -27.44
N HIS A 245 5.01 -7.87 -27.01
CA HIS A 245 6.20 -8.03 -27.85
C HIS A 245 6.47 -9.53 -28.08
N PRO A 246 6.72 -10.00 -29.33
CA PRO A 246 6.93 -11.42 -29.62
C PRO A 246 8.04 -12.07 -28.77
N ASN A 247 9.12 -11.33 -28.52
CA ASN A 247 10.26 -11.80 -27.72
C ASN A 247 10.14 -11.48 -26.22
N PHE A 248 9.00 -11.00 -25.71
CA PHE A 248 8.87 -10.60 -24.30
C PHE A 248 9.27 -11.73 -23.35
N SER A 249 8.68 -12.91 -23.50
CA SER A 249 8.95 -14.07 -22.63
C SER A 249 10.41 -14.51 -22.71
N VAL A 250 11.01 -14.45 -23.90
CA VAL A 250 12.43 -14.79 -24.11
C VAL A 250 13.32 -13.80 -23.37
N ILE A 251 13.09 -12.50 -23.51
CA ILE A 251 13.85 -11.43 -22.83
C ILE A 251 13.76 -11.59 -21.31
N ILE A 252 12.55 -11.85 -20.78
CA ILE A 252 12.37 -12.09 -19.34
C ILE A 252 13.16 -13.32 -18.88
N LEU A 253 13.07 -14.43 -19.61
CA LEU A 253 13.75 -15.67 -19.27
C LEU A 253 15.29 -15.51 -19.31
N GLU A 254 15.82 -14.86 -20.34
CA GLU A 254 17.25 -14.57 -20.48
C GLU A 254 17.74 -13.65 -19.37
N ALA A 255 17.01 -12.57 -19.06
CA ALA A 255 17.34 -11.68 -17.94
C ALA A 255 17.28 -12.42 -16.60
N TRP A 256 16.28 -13.29 -16.41
CA TRP A 256 16.10 -14.08 -15.19
C TRP A 256 17.22 -15.10 -14.99
N THR A 257 17.65 -15.78 -16.06
CA THR A 257 18.71 -16.80 -16.03
C THR A 257 20.11 -16.19 -15.88
N ARG A 258 20.36 -15.02 -16.49
CA ARG A 258 21.63 -14.27 -16.35
C ARG A 258 21.97 -13.93 -14.90
N THR A 259 20.98 -13.90 -14.03
CA THR A 259 21.12 -13.60 -12.60
C THR A 259 21.24 -14.84 -11.71
N GLY A 260 21.38 -16.04 -12.31
CA GLY A 260 21.43 -17.33 -11.61
C GLY A 260 20.03 -17.90 -11.33
N SER A 261 19.88 -19.23 -11.27
CA SER A 261 18.55 -19.86 -11.17
C SER A 261 17.93 -19.80 -9.77
N LEU A 262 18.76 -19.75 -8.72
CA LEU A 262 18.26 -19.69 -7.34
C LEU A 262 17.91 -18.25 -6.94
N CYS A 263 16.74 -18.10 -6.32
CA CYS A 263 16.31 -16.90 -5.63
C CYS A 263 15.96 -17.32 -4.20
N SER A 264 16.87 -17.12 -3.24
CA SER A 264 16.67 -17.55 -1.84
C SER A 264 16.30 -16.39 -0.92
N SER A 265 16.46 -15.14 -1.37
CA SER A 265 16.13 -13.95 -0.59
C SER A 265 15.36 -12.87 -1.37
N LEU A 266 14.70 -11.97 -0.65
CA LEU A 266 14.09 -10.77 -1.24
C LEU A 266 15.13 -9.83 -1.87
N ALA A 267 16.37 -9.85 -1.40
CA ALA A 267 17.47 -9.09 -2.00
C ALA A 267 17.80 -9.63 -3.40
N ASP A 268 17.83 -10.96 -3.56
CA ASP A 268 18.03 -11.61 -4.86
C ASP A 268 16.88 -11.26 -5.81
N LEU A 269 15.64 -11.33 -5.32
CA LEU A 269 14.46 -10.94 -6.10
C LEU A 269 14.55 -9.47 -6.54
N CYS A 270 14.90 -8.55 -5.63
CA CYS A 270 15.08 -7.14 -5.96
C CYS A 270 16.14 -6.94 -7.04
N TRP A 271 17.25 -7.68 -6.96
CA TRP A 271 18.32 -7.59 -7.94
C TRP A 271 17.91 -8.15 -9.31
N LYS A 272 17.20 -9.28 -9.31
CA LYS A 272 16.58 -9.86 -10.52
C LYS A 272 15.64 -8.88 -11.22
N LEU A 273 14.71 -8.30 -10.46
CA LEU A 273 13.76 -7.32 -10.98
C LEU A 273 14.46 -6.05 -11.51
N LYS A 274 15.57 -5.63 -10.90
CA LYS A 274 16.38 -4.51 -11.40
C LYS A 274 17.01 -4.81 -12.77
N LEU A 275 17.51 -6.03 -13.00
CA LEU A 275 18.05 -6.41 -14.31
C LEU A 275 16.96 -6.49 -15.37
N ILE A 276 15.85 -7.19 -15.06
CA ILE A 276 14.69 -7.31 -15.95
C ILE A 276 14.17 -5.93 -16.37
N LYS A 277 14.06 -5.00 -15.41
CA LYS A 277 13.70 -3.61 -15.68
C LYS A 277 14.61 -2.93 -16.71
N THR A 278 15.90 -3.24 -16.73
CA THR A 278 16.86 -2.66 -17.66
C THR A 278 16.59 -3.16 -19.08
N ASP A 279 16.41 -4.47 -19.24
CA ASP A 279 16.14 -5.10 -20.53
C ASP A 279 14.77 -4.66 -21.07
N LEU A 280 13.75 -4.55 -20.21
CA LEU A 280 12.44 -4.01 -20.58
C LEU A 280 12.45 -2.53 -20.97
N LYS A 281 13.30 -1.71 -20.35
CA LYS A 281 13.50 -0.32 -20.76
C LYS A 281 14.10 -0.23 -22.16
N THR A 282 15.06 -1.11 -22.47
CA THR A 282 15.66 -1.22 -23.79
C THR A 282 14.63 -1.67 -24.82
N LEU A 283 13.88 -2.73 -24.53
CA LEU A 283 12.77 -3.21 -25.37
C LEU A 283 11.78 -2.09 -25.73
N ASN A 284 11.34 -1.33 -24.71
CA ASN A 284 10.43 -0.21 -24.90
C ASN A 284 11.05 0.90 -25.76
N ARG A 285 12.30 1.27 -25.47
CA ARG A 285 13.01 2.33 -26.21
C ARG A 285 13.17 1.97 -27.68
N GLU A 286 13.51 0.73 -27.99
CA GLU A 286 13.84 0.31 -29.35
C GLU A 286 12.61 0.05 -30.23
N ASN A 287 11.49 -0.37 -29.63
CA ASN A 287 10.32 -0.81 -30.38
C ASN A 287 9.12 0.15 -30.27
N TYR A 288 8.94 0.80 -29.13
CA TYR A 288 7.70 1.50 -28.80
C TYR A 288 7.89 2.96 -28.37
N SER A 289 9.14 3.45 -28.26
CA SER A 289 9.37 4.89 -28.08
C SER A 289 8.80 5.64 -29.27
N LYS A 290 8.11 6.76 -28.99
CA LYS A 290 7.46 7.59 -30.01
C LYS A 290 6.51 6.75 -30.88
N ILE A 291 5.67 5.92 -30.24
CA ILE A 291 4.77 4.98 -30.94
C ILE A 291 3.91 5.67 -32.01
N GLN A 292 3.50 6.92 -31.79
CA GLN A 292 2.76 7.73 -32.75
C GLN A 292 3.54 7.99 -34.04
N GLU A 293 4.81 8.41 -33.94
CA GLU A 293 5.70 8.60 -35.08
C GLU A 293 5.89 7.28 -35.83
N ARG A 294 6.14 6.18 -35.11
CA ARG A 294 6.34 4.85 -35.71
C ARG A 294 5.11 4.32 -36.45
N VAL A 295 3.91 4.53 -35.90
CA VAL A 295 2.65 4.18 -36.58
C VAL A 295 2.51 4.98 -37.87
N SER A 296 2.76 6.30 -37.81
CA SER A 296 2.70 7.20 -38.98
C SER A 296 3.71 6.83 -40.07
N ASP A 297 4.96 6.57 -39.69
CA ASP A 297 6.04 6.22 -40.62
C ASP A 297 5.76 4.86 -41.28
N THR A 298 5.32 3.87 -40.49
CA THR A 298 4.99 2.53 -41.02
C THR A 298 3.78 2.58 -41.94
N TYR A 299 2.78 3.42 -41.63
CA TYR A 299 1.63 3.63 -42.50
C TYR A 299 2.02 4.28 -43.82
N SER A 300 2.91 5.28 -43.79
CA SER A 300 3.42 5.95 -44.99
C SER A 300 4.17 4.98 -45.90
N LEU A 301 4.99 4.10 -45.30
CA LEU A 301 5.70 3.05 -46.03
C LEU A 301 4.74 1.99 -46.60
N LEU A 302 3.72 1.59 -45.83
CA LEU A 302 2.67 0.68 -46.30
C LEU A 302 1.94 1.25 -47.53
N GLN A 303 1.57 2.53 -47.50
CA GLN A 303 0.93 3.20 -48.64
C GLN A 303 1.83 3.17 -49.88
N HIS A 304 3.14 3.41 -49.71
CA HIS A 304 4.10 3.34 -50.81
C HIS A 304 4.16 1.94 -51.43
N VAL A 305 4.31 0.91 -50.60
CA VAL A 305 4.41 -0.49 -51.07
C VAL A 305 3.09 -0.97 -51.67
N GLN A 306 1.93 -0.52 -51.17
CA GLN A 306 0.63 -0.80 -51.79
C GLN A 306 0.54 -0.23 -53.21
N VAL A 307 1.01 1.00 -53.43
CA VAL A 307 1.07 1.58 -54.79
C VAL A 307 2.03 0.79 -55.67
N GLN A 308 3.21 0.41 -55.16
CA GLN A 308 4.18 -0.38 -55.92
C GLN A 308 3.66 -1.78 -56.29
N ALA A 309 2.97 -2.47 -55.38
CA ALA A 309 2.37 -3.78 -55.63
C ALA A 309 1.28 -3.72 -56.70
N LEU A 310 0.55 -2.60 -56.80
CA LEU A 310 -0.43 -2.37 -57.87
C LEU A 310 0.22 -1.97 -59.20
N GLN A 311 1.31 -1.22 -59.17
CA GLN A 311 2.04 -0.78 -60.36
C GLN A 311 2.87 -1.92 -61.00
N SER A 312 3.48 -2.77 -60.18
CA SER A 312 4.34 -3.89 -60.60
C SER A 312 4.02 -5.17 -59.80
N PRO A 313 2.90 -5.84 -60.07
CA PRO A 313 2.45 -7.02 -59.32
C PRO A 313 3.49 -8.14 -59.34
N SER A 314 3.99 -8.53 -58.16
CA SER A 314 4.90 -9.66 -57.99
C SER A 314 4.71 -10.34 -56.63
N PRO A 315 5.04 -11.64 -56.47
CA PRO A 315 4.98 -12.29 -55.16
C PRO A 315 5.78 -11.55 -54.08
N GLN A 316 6.89 -10.93 -54.46
CA GLN A 316 7.73 -10.16 -53.53
C GLN A 316 7.03 -8.88 -53.05
N THR A 317 6.45 -8.09 -53.96
CA THR A 317 5.79 -6.81 -53.60
C THR A 317 4.56 -7.03 -52.73
N TYR A 318 3.78 -8.09 -52.98
CA TYR A 318 2.66 -8.47 -52.13
C TYR A 318 3.10 -9.07 -50.77
N GLN A 319 4.25 -9.74 -50.71
CA GLN A 319 4.79 -10.20 -49.43
C GLN A 319 5.26 -9.03 -48.57
N GLU A 320 5.98 -8.07 -49.17
CA GLU A 320 6.41 -6.84 -48.48
C GLU A 320 5.20 -6.01 -47.99
N GLU A 321 4.13 -5.91 -48.79
CA GLU A 321 2.87 -5.27 -48.38
C GLU A 321 2.27 -5.96 -47.15
N ARG A 322 2.16 -7.30 -47.21
CA ARG A 322 1.60 -8.10 -46.11
C ARG A 322 2.40 -7.93 -44.82
N ASP A 323 3.73 -7.95 -44.91
CA ASP A 323 4.61 -7.82 -43.75
C ASP A 323 4.48 -6.42 -43.11
N LEU A 324 4.42 -5.37 -43.94
CA LEU A 324 4.19 -4.00 -43.47
C LEU A 324 2.80 -3.81 -42.89
N HIS A 325 1.78 -4.44 -43.48
CA HIS A 325 0.40 -4.39 -42.99
C HIS A 325 0.29 -5.03 -41.61
N GLN A 326 0.89 -6.21 -41.42
CA GLN A 326 0.96 -6.89 -40.13
C GLN A 326 1.70 -6.04 -39.09
N LYS A 327 2.85 -5.47 -39.46
CA LYS A 327 3.63 -4.58 -38.59
C LYS A 327 2.84 -3.33 -38.19
N TRP A 328 2.18 -2.68 -39.13
CA TRP A 328 1.35 -1.49 -38.87
C TRP A 328 0.19 -1.83 -37.93
N THR A 329 -0.53 -2.92 -38.20
CA THR A 329 -1.65 -3.40 -37.37
C THR A 329 -1.19 -3.65 -35.92
N PHE A 330 -0.03 -4.29 -35.76
CA PHE A 330 0.56 -4.51 -34.44
C PHE A 330 0.90 -3.19 -33.74
N LEU A 331 1.53 -2.24 -34.42
CA LEU A 331 1.86 -0.93 -33.82
C LEU A 331 0.61 -0.14 -33.42
N CYS A 332 -0.48 -0.21 -34.19
CA CYS A 332 -1.77 0.38 -33.81
C CYS A 332 -2.32 -0.22 -32.51
N GLN A 333 -2.28 -1.54 -32.35
CA GLN A 333 -2.69 -2.20 -31.11
C GLN A 333 -1.85 -1.78 -29.90
N ILE A 334 -0.55 -1.56 -30.09
CA ILE A 334 0.33 -1.05 -29.03
C ILE A 334 -0.02 0.41 -28.70
N GLN A 335 -0.27 1.24 -29.71
CA GLN A 335 -0.66 2.63 -29.54
C GLN A 335 -1.99 2.76 -28.77
N GLU A 336 -2.98 1.93 -29.10
CA GLU A 336 -4.25 1.87 -28.35
C GLU A 336 -4.03 1.55 -26.88
N CYS A 337 -3.24 0.51 -26.57
CA CYS A 337 -2.92 0.16 -25.19
C CYS A 337 -2.15 1.28 -24.46
N PHE A 338 -1.24 1.97 -25.16
CA PHE A 338 -0.54 3.13 -24.60
C PHE A 338 -1.53 4.23 -24.20
N PHE A 339 -2.49 4.57 -25.06
CA PHE A 339 -3.50 5.57 -24.75
C PHE A 339 -4.47 5.15 -23.66
N GLN A 340 -4.91 3.88 -23.64
CA GLN A 340 -5.74 3.35 -22.55
C GLN A 340 -5.02 3.52 -21.20
N THR A 341 -3.74 3.16 -21.15
CA THR A 341 -2.93 3.29 -19.93
C THR A 341 -2.79 4.76 -19.50
N GLU A 342 -2.62 5.70 -20.44
CA GLU A 342 -2.59 7.13 -20.11
C GLU A 342 -3.92 7.67 -19.61
N VAL A 343 -5.04 7.26 -20.22
CA VAL A 343 -6.38 7.63 -19.77
C VAL A 343 -6.63 7.11 -18.35
N GLU A 344 -6.31 5.84 -18.08
CA GLU A 344 -6.41 5.25 -16.73
C GLU A 344 -5.55 6.00 -15.72
N ASN A 345 -4.31 6.36 -16.09
CA ASN A 345 -3.43 7.17 -15.24
C ASN A 345 -4.00 8.57 -14.97
N GLN A 346 -4.65 9.20 -15.96
CA GLN A 346 -5.29 10.50 -15.78
C GLN A 346 -6.55 10.41 -14.91
N LEU A 347 -7.37 9.38 -15.09
CA LEU A 347 -8.54 9.10 -14.26
C LEU A 347 -8.14 8.81 -12.81
N ALA A 348 -7.08 8.03 -12.61
CA ALA A 348 -6.51 7.78 -11.29
C ALA A 348 -6.02 9.06 -10.61
N LYS A 349 -5.44 10.00 -11.37
CA LYS A 349 -5.00 11.30 -10.84
C LYS A 349 -6.13 12.26 -10.53
N ARG A 350 -7.26 12.18 -11.24
CA ARG A 350 -8.40 13.09 -11.08
C ARG A 350 -9.42 12.63 -10.04
N GLY A 351 -9.28 11.42 -9.50
CA GLY A 351 -10.35 10.75 -8.78
C GLY A 351 -11.43 10.32 -9.78
N ARG A 352 -12.00 9.12 -9.60
CA ARG A 352 -13.08 8.68 -10.49
C ARG A 352 -14.23 9.70 -10.40
N PRO A 353 -14.68 10.29 -11.52
CA PRO A 353 -15.97 10.95 -11.51
C PRO A 353 -17.02 9.87 -11.26
N GLU A 354 -17.88 10.09 -10.27
CA GLU A 354 -19.11 9.33 -10.12
C GLU A 354 -19.92 9.48 -11.42
N TYR A 355 -19.94 8.44 -12.24
CA TYR A 355 -20.95 8.36 -13.28
C TYR A 355 -22.26 8.04 -12.57
N ASN A 356 -23.04 9.10 -12.31
CA ASN A 356 -24.47 8.97 -12.09
C ASN A 356 -25.06 8.24 -13.30
N LEU A 357 -25.36 6.96 -13.11
CA LEU A 357 -26.21 6.20 -14.01
C LEU A 357 -27.58 6.89 -13.99
N LEU A 358 -27.85 7.68 -15.02
CA LEU A 358 -29.21 8.14 -15.31
C LEU A 358 -30.10 6.89 -15.46
N PRO A 359 -31.29 6.85 -14.82
CA PRO A 359 -32.20 5.74 -14.99
C PRO A 359 -32.66 5.69 -16.44
N GLN A 360 -32.38 4.58 -17.12
CA GLN A 360 -33.03 4.24 -18.38
C GLN A 360 -34.52 4.01 -18.11
N ASN A 361 -35.32 5.05 -18.32
CA ASN A 361 -36.75 4.93 -18.43
C ASN A 361 -37.16 4.94 -19.91
N LEU A 362 -37.78 3.82 -20.29
CA LEU A 362 -38.85 3.68 -21.27
C LEU A 362 -38.48 3.82 -22.76
N SER A 363 -38.27 2.67 -23.42
CA SER A 363 -38.86 2.45 -24.74
C SER A 363 -39.58 1.10 -24.77
N SER A 364 -40.87 1.15 -24.48
CA SER A 364 -41.83 0.13 -24.89
C SER A 364 -43.03 0.85 -25.48
N SER A 365 -42.91 1.20 -26.76
CA SER A 365 -44.08 1.46 -27.60
C SER A 365 -43.87 0.83 -28.98
N SER A 366 -44.50 -0.32 -29.13
CA SER A 366 -44.89 -0.97 -30.36
C SER A 366 -45.55 -0.02 -31.38
N LYS A 367 -45.24 -0.18 -32.67
CA LYS A 367 -46.15 -0.58 -33.77
C LYS A 367 -45.74 0.01 -35.12
N LEU A 368 -45.68 -0.90 -36.11
CA LEU A 368 -45.69 -0.76 -37.57
C LEU A 368 -44.45 -0.17 -38.25
#